data_AF-A0A494T0B0-F1
#
_entry.id   AF-A0A494T0B0-F1
#
_cell.length_a   1.000
_cell.length_b   1.000
_cell.length_c   1.000
_cell.angle_alpha   90.00
_cell.angle_beta   90.00
_cell.angle_gamma   90.00
#
_symmetry.space_group_name_H-M   'P 1'
#
loop_
_entity.id
_entity.type
_entity.pdbx_description
1 polymer ?
#
loop_
_entity_poly.entity_id
_entity_poly.type
_entity_poly.pdbx_seq_one_letter_code
_entity_poly.pdbx_strand_id
1 'polypeptide(L)'
;MPAVRRCLLLASGSILTALVCAAPASALPVPGDFADVPSRTSLSFVHSPTGLRVGTGNENEARPGLSTVKLYMADYAVRHGDGSPADLDAAARMVQLSDDGAASTLDSKYPQAIDATAAEYGLTSTSRGGFWGSSYTSTADTVTFLEAKKRSDPSSPVLRWMNSSAPVAADGTNQDWGTGELADSTGTKWGWADDSSSVVASASIGDEFSVAANTYGPPSAQTQDVLDALGSFDLTPPPAPLPAPVLPDIDQWLAGLIGGSGNAPRG
;
A
#
# COMPACT_ATOMS: atom_id res chain seq x y z
N MET A 1 30.62 -9.10 -82.66
CA MET A 1 31.37 -7.82 -82.59
C MET A 1 30.38 -6.70 -82.27
N PRO A 2 30.76 -5.63 -81.55
CA PRO A 2 31.03 -5.55 -80.11
C PRO A 2 30.01 -4.66 -79.33
N ALA A 3 30.09 -4.72 -77.99
CA ALA A 3 29.84 -3.72 -76.92
C ALA A 3 28.73 -2.64 -77.09
N VAL A 4 27.96 -2.23 -76.07
CA VAL A 4 28.42 -1.50 -74.88
C VAL A 4 27.30 -1.50 -73.80
N ARG A 5 27.75 -1.55 -72.54
CA ARG A 5 27.01 -1.41 -71.27
C ARG A 5 26.13 -0.15 -71.18
N ARG A 6 25.04 -0.23 -70.40
CA ARG A 6 24.66 0.84 -69.45
C ARG A 6 23.94 0.24 -68.22
N CYS A 7 24.54 0.47 -67.07
CA CYS A 7 23.96 0.25 -65.75
C CYS A 7 22.72 1.13 -65.55
N LEU A 8 21.65 0.56 -65.03
CA LEU A 8 20.68 1.30 -64.21
C LEU A 8 20.71 0.70 -62.80
N LEU A 9 21.09 1.53 -61.84
CA LEU A 9 20.88 1.31 -60.42
C LEU A 9 19.39 1.45 -60.13
N LEU A 10 18.73 0.37 -59.71
CA LEU A 10 17.43 0.43 -59.05
C LEU A 10 17.68 0.58 -57.55
N ALA A 11 17.32 1.74 -57.00
CA ALA A 11 17.30 1.99 -55.57
C ALA A 11 16.18 1.14 -54.94
N SER A 12 16.58 0.10 -54.20
CA SER A 12 15.66 -0.70 -53.39
C SER A 12 15.20 0.14 -52.20
N GLY A 13 13.95 0.61 -52.23
CA GLY A 13 13.29 1.19 -51.06
C GLY A 13 13.00 0.09 -50.04
N SER A 14 13.79 0.03 -48.98
CA SER A 14 13.53 -0.84 -47.83
C SER A 14 12.50 -0.17 -46.92
N ILE A 15 11.26 -0.66 -46.95
CA ILE A 15 10.26 -0.36 -45.91
C ILE A 15 10.70 -1.10 -44.65
N LEU A 16 11.25 -0.35 -43.68
CA LEU A 16 11.55 -0.88 -42.35
C LEU A 16 10.26 -0.82 -41.53
N THR A 17 9.50 -1.91 -41.52
CA THR A 17 8.35 -2.06 -40.62
C THR A 17 8.90 -2.16 -39.19
N ALA A 18 8.84 -1.06 -38.43
CA ALA A 18 9.19 -1.06 -37.02
C ALA A 18 8.15 -1.92 -36.28
N LEU A 19 8.52 -3.16 -35.97
CA LEU A 19 7.76 -4.02 -35.07
C LEU A 19 7.87 -3.41 -33.67
N VAL A 20 6.84 -2.68 -33.23
CA VAL A 20 6.71 -2.32 -31.82
C VAL A 20 6.38 -3.60 -31.08
N CYS A 21 7.42 -4.27 -30.56
CA CYS A 21 7.23 -5.30 -29.55
C CYS A 21 6.69 -4.60 -28.31
N ALA A 22 5.36 -4.59 -28.15
CA ALA A 22 4.77 -4.37 -26.84
C ALA A 22 5.29 -5.51 -25.96
N ALA A 23 6.20 -5.19 -25.02
CA ALA A 23 6.60 -6.14 -24.01
C ALA A 23 5.33 -6.65 -23.32
N PRO A 24 5.21 -7.96 -23.03
CA PRO A 24 4.11 -8.43 -22.21
C PRO A 24 4.16 -7.63 -20.91
N ALA A 25 3.03 -7.04 -20.53
CA ALA A 25 2.88 -6.53 -19.18
C ALA A 25 3.08 -7.73 -18.25
N SER A 26 4.25 -7.84 -17.63
CA SER A 26 4.47 -8.79 -16.55
C SER A 26 3.44 -8.43 -15.48
N ALA A 27 2.43 -9.28 -15.32
CA ALA A 27 1.55 -9.17 -14.16
C ALA A 27 2.45 -9.22 -12.93
N LEU A 28 2.37 -8.20 -12.08
CA LEU A 28 3.05 -8.21 -10.79
C LEU A 28 2.75 -9.55 -10.09
N PRO A 29 3.72 -10.16 -9.41
CA PRO A 29 3.47 -11.36 -8.62
C PRO A 29 2.40 -11.01 -7.59
N VAL A 30 1.18 -11.45 -7.87
CA VAL A 30 0.05 -11.32 -6.98
C VAL A 30 0.19 -12.37 -5.89
N PRO A 31 0.10 -12.01 -4.60
CA PRO A 31 -0.04 -12.99 -3.53
C PRO A 31 -1.08 -14.05 -3.92
N GLY A 32 -0.67 -15.32 -3.87
CA GLY A 32 -1.55 -16.46 -4.13
C GLY A 32 -2.62 -16.61 -3.03
N ASP A 33 -3.38 -17.70 -3.05
CA ASP A 33 -4.30 -18.03 -1.95
C ASP A 33 -3.52 -18.19 -0.62
N PHE A 34 -4.02 -17.61 0.48
CA PHE A 34 -3.45 -17.74 1.82
C PHE A 34 -3.85 -19.05 2.53
N ALA A 35 -4.15 -20.11 1.76
CA ALA A 35 -4.62 -21.39 2.27
C ALA A 35 -3.65 -22.07 3.26
N ASP A 36 -2.35 -21.85 3.11
CA ASP A 36 -1.31 -22.45 3.97
C ASP A 36 -1.00 -21.61 5.22
N VAL A 37 -1.58 -20.42 5.37
CA VAL A 37 -1.44 -19.61 6.59
C VAL A 37 -2.10 -20.36 7.75
N PRO A 38 -1.38 -20.63 8.85
CA PRO A 38 -1.95 -21.35 9.99
C PRO A 38 -3.19 -20.66 10.55
N SER A 39 -4.22 -21.41 10.92
CA SER A 39 -5.51 -20.86 11.40
C SER A 39 -5.42 -19.97 12.65
N ARG A 40 -4.32 -20.06 13.41
CA ARG A 40 -4.00 -19.13 14.50
C ARG A 40 -3.82 -17.69 13.99
N THR A 41 -3.45 -17.52 12.73
CA THR A 41 -3.25 -16.24 12.05
C THR A 41 -4.41 -15.97 11.11
N SER A 42 -4.95 -14.78 11.22
CA SER A 42 -5.87 -14.17 10.26
C SER A 42 -5.05 -13.13 9.49
N LEU A 43 -5.17 -13.10 8.16
CA LEU A 43 -4.37 -12.24 7.29
C LEU A 43 -5.24 -11.77 6.12
N SER A 44 -5.21 -10.46 5.85
CA SER A 44 -5.81 -9.86 4.66
C SER A 44 -4.80 -8.97 3.96
N PHE A 45 -4.84 -8.98 2.63
CA PHE A 45 -4.01 -8.17 1.75
C PHE A 45 -4.89 -7.54 0.67
N VAL A 46 -4.61 -6.28 0.34
CA VAL A 46 -5.24 -5.58 -0.78
C VAL A 46 -4.17 -4.90 -1.62
N HIS A 47 -4.17 -5.17 -2.91
CA HIS A 47 -3.35 -4.43 -3.88
C HIS A 47 -4.18 -3.27 -4.47
N SER A 48 -3.90 -2.06 -4.01
CA SER A 48 -4.68 -0.84 -4.28
C SER A 48 -4.89 -0.55 -5.77
N PRO A 49 -3.88 -0.66 -6.67
CA PRO A 49 -4.06 -0.36 -8.10
C PRO A 49 -5.06 -1.28 -8.79
N THR A 50 -5.03 -2.57 -8.47
CA THR A 50 -5.90 -3.57 -9.13
C THR A 50 -7.22 -3.79 -8.39
N GLY A 51 -7.31 -3.39 -7.12
CA GLY A 51 -8.41 -3.72 -6.24
C GLY A 51 -8.47 -5.20 -5.84
N LEU A 52 -7.45 -6.00 -6.19
CA LEU A 52 -7.34 -7.38 -5.75
C LEU A 52 -7.34 -7.46 -4.23
N ARG A 53 -8.13 -8.39 -3.71
CA ARG A 53 -8.16 -8.75 -2.29
C ARG A 53 -7.87 -10.23 -2.13
N VAL A 54 -7.01 -10.54 -1.18
CA VAL A 54 -6.65 -11.90 -0.79
C VAL A 54 -6.70 -11.98 0.73
N GLY A 55 -7.27 -13.05 1.27
CA GLY A 55 -7.38 -13.24 2.70
C GLY A 55 -7.47 -14.69 3.09
N THR A 56 -7.16 -14.98 4.34
CA THR A 56 -7.33 -16.31 4.93
C THR A 56 -8.82 -16.61 5.14
N GLY A 57 -9.18 -17.89 5.27
CA GLY A 57 -10.58 -18.29 5.50
C GLY A 57 -11.23 -17.71 6.77
N ASN A 58 -10.42 -17.22 7.72
CA ASN A 58 -10.83 -16.55 8.96
C ASN A 58 -10.60 -15.03 8.92
N GLU A 59 -10.43 -14.40 7.75
CA GLU A 59 -10.11 -12.97 7.64
C GLU A 59 -11.20 -12.02 8.18
N ASN A 60 -12.44 -12.49 8.20
CA ASN A 60 -13.60 -11.75 8.70
C ASN A 60 -13.92 -12.07 10.17
N GLU A 61 -13.15 -12.95 10.82
CA GLU A 61 -13.33 -13.28 12.23
C GLU A 61 -13.05 -12.05 13.11
N ALA A 62 -14.02 -11.66 13.93
CA ALA A 62 -13.82 -10.62 14.93
C ALA A 62 -12.88 -11.14 16.03
N ARG A 63 -11.69 -10.56 16.10
CA ARG A 63 -10.65 -10.87 17.09
C ARG A 63 -10.39 -9.65 17.98
N PRO A 64 -9.73 -9.79 19.14
CA PRO A 64 -9.30 -8.64 19.92
C PRO A 64 -8.54 -7.66 19.02
N GLY A 65 -9.03 -6.43 18.94
CA GLY A 65 -8.46 -5.42 18.05
C GLY A 65 -7.21 -4.76 18.62
N LEU A 66 -6.96 -4.90 19.92
CA LEU A 66 -5.76 -4.42 20.61
C LEU A 66 -5.48 -2.95 20.24
N SER A 67 -4.22 -2.55 20.13
CA SER A 67 -3.86 -1.18 19.72
C SER A 67 -4.12 -0.86 18.24
N THR A 68 -4.59 -1.79 17.41
CA THR A 68 -4.93 -1.46 16.01
C THR A 68 -6.23 -0.65 15.90
N VAL A 69 -7.17 -0.80 16.85
CA VAL A 69 -8.43 -0.01 16.86
C VAL A 69 -8.20 1.49 17.08
N LYS A 70 -7.02 1.87 17.58
CA LYS A 70 -6.60 3.27 17.71
C LYS A 70 -6.57 4.00 16.35
N LEU A 71 -6.44 3.27 15.24
CA LEU A 71 -6.59 3.84 13.90
C LEU A 71 -7.99 4.41 13.68
N TYR A 72 -9.03 3.68 14.09
CA TYR A 72 -10.42 4.10 13.97
C TYR A 72 -10.75 5.28 14.89
N MET A 73 -10.18 5.27 16.10
CA MET A 73 -10.32 6.37 17.06
C MET A 73 -9.62 7.64 16.58
N ALA A 74 -8.40 7.50 16.02
CA ALA A 74 -7.64 8.62 15.46
C ALA A 74 -8.38 9.25 14.27
N ASP A 75 -8.93 8.43 13.36
CA ASP A 75 -9.71 8.94 12.23
C ASP A 75 -10.96 9.69 12.69
N TYR A 76 -11.68 9.14 13.67
CA TYR A 76 -12.84 9.80 14.27
C TYR A 76 -12.45 11.15 14.87
N ALA A 77 -11.40 11.21 15.69
CA ALA A 77 -10.95 12.45 16.31
C ALA A 77 -10.56 13.52 15.27
N VAL A 78 -9.91 13.11 14.18
CA VAL A 78 -9.50 14.01 13.10
C VAL A 78 -10.68 14.55 12.31
N ARG A 79 -11.69 13.72 12.02
CA ARG A 79 -12.80 14.08 11.12
C ARG A 79 -14.02 14.63 11.83
N HIS A 80 -14.31 14.11 13.02
CA HIS A 80 -15.55 14.32 13.77
C HIS A 80 -15.32 14.84 15.19
N GLY A 81 -14.07 14.90 15.65
CA GLY A 81 -13.73 15.54 16.91
C GLY A 81 -13.94 17.06 16.86
N ASP A 82 -13.71 17.72 17.99
CA ASP A 82 -13.86 19.17 18.12
C ASP A 82 -12.74 19.98 17.46
N GLY A 83 -11.79 19.31 16.80
CA GLY A 83 -10.65 19.93 16.11
C GLY A 83 -9.61 20.54 17.07
N SER A 84 -9.69 20.25 18.38
CA SER A 84 -8.75 20.80 19.34
C SER A 84 -7.32 20.27 19.10
N PRO A 85 -6.29 21.10 19.35
CA PRO A 85 -4.91 20.64 19.28
C PRO A 85 -4.62 19.44 20.19
N ALA A 86 -5.33 19.33 21.32
CA ALA A 86 -5.22 18.22 22.25
C ALA A 86 -5.70 16.90 21.63
N ASP A 87 -6.80 16.91 20.87
CA ASP A 87 -7.29 15.71 20.20
C ASP A 87 -6.34 15.25 19.09
N LEU A 88 -5.77 16.21 18.34
CA LEU A 88 -4.80 15.89 17.30
C LEU A 88 -3.49 15.35 17.88
N ASP A 89 -3.01 15.89 19.00
CA ASP A 89 -1.85 15.36 19.73
C ASP A 89 -2.12 13.94 20.26
N ALA A 90 -3.26 13.74 20.90
CA ALA A 90 -3.65 12.41 21.39
C ALA A 90 -3.79 11.40 20.24
N ALA A 91 -4.40 11.80 19.12
CA ALA A 91 -4.52 10.96 17.93
C ALA A 91 -3.15 10.61 17.31
N ALA A 92 -2.22 11.56 17.25
CA ALA A 92 -0.87 11.30 16.80
C ALA A 92 -0.15 10.29 17.72
N ARG A 93 -0.19 10.51 19.04
CA ARG A 93 0.44 9.60 20.03
C ARG A 93 -0.17 8.21 20.02
N MET A 94 -1.48 8.09 19.86
CA MET A 94 -2.17 6.81 19.72
C MET A 94 -1.62 5.99 18.54
N VAL A 95 -1.37 6.63 17.39
CA VAL A 95 -0.89 5.93 16.20
C VAL A 95 0.61 5.70 16.26
N GLN A 96 1.39 6.74 16.56
CA GLN A 96 2.86 6.70 16.48
C GLN A 96 3.50 5.94 17.64
N LEU A 97 3.02 6.17 18.86
CA LEU A 97 3.58 5.65 20.11
C LEU A 97 2.71 4.56 20.74
N SER A 98 1.59 4.21 20.10
CA SER A 98 0.62 3.26 20.65
C SER A 98 0.09 3.65 22.04
N ASP A 99 0.07 4.93 22.36
CA ASP A 99 -0.15 5.44 23.72
C ASP A 99 -1.56 5.18 24.27
N ASP A 100 -1.65 4.35 25.32
CA ASP A 100 -2.89 3.96 25.99
C ASP A 100 -3.53 5.10 26.80
N GLY A 101 -2.72 6.01 27.33
CA GLY A 101 -3.22 7.18 28.04
C GLY A 101 -3.95 8.11 27.07
N ALA A 102 -3.34 8.38 25.91
CA ALA A 102 -3.95 9.16 24.84
C ALA A 102 -5.23 8.49 24.31
N ALA A 103 -5.21 7.16 24.14
CA ALA A 103 -6.39 6.41 23.74
C ALA A 103 -7.52 6.49 24.77
N SER A 104 -7.21 6.37 26.06
CA SER A 104 -8.20 6.45 27.13
C SER A 104 -8.81 7.85 27.24
N THR A 105 -8.01 8.91 27.02
CA THR A 105 -8.52 10.28 26.93
C THR A 105 -9.52 10.44 25.79
N LEU A 106 -9.17 9.97 24.58
CA LEU A 106 -10.06 10.10 23.43
C LEU A 106 -11.27 9.18 23.50
N ASP A 107 -11.15 7.95 24.02
CA ASP A 107 -12.30 7.05 24.25
C ASP A 107 -13.27 7.64 25.28
N SER A 108 -12.77 8.31 26.31
CA SER A 108 -13.63 8.99 27.30
C SER A 108 -14.38 10.18 26.69
N LYS A 109 -13.74 10.91 25.78
CA LYS A 109 -14.32 12.07 25.09
C LYS A 109 -15.28 11.66 23.97
N TYR A 110 -14.95 10.60 23.25
CA TYR A 110 -15.68 10.08 22.09
C TYR A 110 -15.91 8.57 22.23
N PRO A 111 -16.74 8.13 23.17
CA PRO A 111 -16.99 6.70 23.41
C PRO A 111 -17.63 5.98 22.21
N GLN A 112 -18.19 6.72 21.26
CA GLN A 112 -18.75 6.18 20.03
C GLN A 112 -17.72 5.99 18.90
N ALA A 113 -16.47 6.43 19.07
CA ALA A 113 -15.53 6.60 17.97
C ALA A 113 -15.32 5.34 17.13
N ILE A 114 -15.13 4.18 17.77
CA ILE A 114 -14.90 2.91 17.08
C ILE A 114 -16.15 2.48 16.31
N ASP A 115 -17.33 2.49 16.94
CA ASP A 115 -18.58 2.06 16.30
C ASP A 115 -19.04 3.01 15.19
N ALA A 116 -18.83 4.33 15.38
CA ALA A 116 -19.15 5.33 14.37
C ALA A 116 -18.25 5.20 13.14
N THR A 117 -16.94 5.01 13.34
CA THR A 117 -16.01 4.74 12.25
C THR A 117 -16.34 3.40 11.57
N ALA A 118 -16.67 2.36 12.33
CA ALA A 118 -17.09 1.08 11.77
C ALA A 118 -18.33 1.22 10.87
N ALA A 119 -19.34 1.98 11.30
CA ALA A 119 -20.52 2.26 10.50
C ALA A 119 -20.20 3.10 9.24
N GLU A 120 -19.32 4.11 9.33
CA GLU A 120 -18.93 4.95 8.20
C GLU A 120 -18.23 4.16 7.08
N TYR A 121 -17.35 3.22 7.45
CA TYR A 121 -16.57 2.43 6.49
C TYR A 121 -17.15 1.03 6.20
N GLY A 122 -18.27 0.67 6.81
CA GLY A 122 -18.91 -0.64 6.62
C GLY A 122 -18.12 -1.81 7.21
N LEU A 123 -17.46 -1.59 8.35
CA LEU A 123 -16.59 -2.58 9.02
C LEU A 123 -17.43 -3.51 9.90
N THR A 124 -17.88 -4.64 9.35
CA THR A 124 -18.94 -5.45 9.98
C THR A 124 -18.49 -6.32 11.16
N SER A 125 -17.18 -6.51 11.32
CA SER A 125 -16.56 -7.25 12.42
C SER A 125 -15.84 -6.34 13.42
N THR A 126 -16.05 -5.02 13.30
CA THR A 126 -15.46 -4.00 14.14
C THR A 126 -16.50 -3.45 15.10
N SER A 127 -16.20 -3.51 16.40
CA SER A 127 -17.11 -3.01 17.44
C SER A 127 -16.34 -2.63 18.70
N ARG A 128 -16.79 -1.58 19.37
CA ARG A 128 -16.27 -1.18 20.67
C ARG A 128 -16.66 -2.19 21.76
N GLY A 129 -15.73 -2.50 22.64
CA GLY A 129 -16.02 -3.21 23.89
C GLY A 129 -16.55 -2.28 24.99
N GLY A 130 -16.34 -2.66 26.25
CA GLY A 130 -16.66 -1.78 27.39
C GLY A 130 -15.81 -0.50 27.40
N PHE A 131 -14.57 -0.60 26.90
CA PHE A 131 -13.63 0.49 26.62
C PHE A 131 -12.79 0.14 25.39
N TRP A 132 -12.05 1.11 24.84
CA TRP A 132 -11.29 0.94 23.60
C TRP A 132 -10.41 -0.32 23.56
N GLY A 133 -9.71 -0.67 24.65
CA GLY A 133 -8.78 -1.82 24.69
C GLY A 133 -9.46 -3.18 24.68
N SER A 134 -10.77 -3.23 24.96
CA SER A 134 -11.60 -4.44 24.89
C SER A 134 -12.37 -4.57 23.57
N SER A 135 -12.02 -3.77 22.56
CA SER A 135 -12.72 -3.73 21.27
C SER A 135 -12.27 -4.84 20.33
N TYR A 136 -13.07 -5.07 19.29
CA TYR A 136 -12.86 -6.11 18.29
C TYR A 136 -12.73 -5.50 16.89
N THR A 137 -11.98 -6.19 16.02
CA THR A 137 -11.93 -5.94 14.57
C THR A 137 -11.54 -7.23 13.85
N SER A 138 -11.58 -7.22 12.53
CA SER A 138 -11.03 -8.27 11.67
C SER A 138 -9.91 -7.72 10.79
N THR A 139 -9.08 -8.60 10.22
CA THR A 139 -8.06 -8.14 9.26
C THR A 139 -8.70 -7.58 8.00
N ALA A 140 -9.83 -8.16 7.57
CA ALA A 140 -10.60 -7.69 6.43
C ALA A 140 -11.14 -6.26 6.63
N ASP A 141 -11.66 -5.96 7.82
CA ASP A 141 -12.12 -4.61 8.19
C ASP A 141 -10.96 -3.63 8.25
N THR A 142 -9.84 -4.05 8.83
CA THR A 142 -8.64 -3.21 8.95
C THR A 142 -8.11 -2.79 7.58
N VAL A 143 -7.93 -3.72 6.63
CA VAL A 143 -7.51 -3.35 5.26
C VAL A 143 -8.60 -2.59 4.51
N THR A 144 -9.88 -2.84 4.79
CA THR A 144 -10.98 -2.08 4.19
C THR A 144 -10.95 -0.61 4.60
N PHE A 145 -10.72 -0.34 5.89
CA PHE A 145 -10.51 1.02 6.40
C PHE A 145 -9.29 1.69 5.75
N LEU A 146 -8.13 1.03 5.74
CA LEU A 146 -6.89 1.60 5.18
C LEU A 146 -7.04 1.92 3.68
N GLU A 147 -7.62 1.01 2.90
CA GLU A 147 -7.84 1.22 1.47
C GLU A 147 -8.92 2.28 1.19
N ALA A 148 -9.92 2.41 2.04
CA ALA A 148 -10.86 3.52 1.97
C ALA A 148 -10.14 4.84 2.22
N LYS A 149 -9.30 4.94 3.26
CA LYS A 149 -8.49 6.13 3.55
C LYS A 149 -7.56 6.49 2.40
N LYS A 150 -6.77 5.54 1.87
CA LYS A 150 -5.88 5.78 0.71
C LYS A 150 -6.64 6.35 -0.48
N ARG A 151 -7.88 5.90 -0.72
CA ARG A 151 -8.72 6.36 -1.84
C ARG A 151 -9.39 7.71 -1.61
N SER A 152 -9.97 7.93 -0.44
CA SER A 152 -10.82 9.11 -0.17
C SER A 152 -10.09 10.27 0.51
N ASP A 153 -8.98 9.99 1.21
CA ASP A 153 -8.19 10.97 1.97
C ASP A 153 -6.71 10.53 2.03
N PRO A 154 -5.99 10.49 0.88
CA PRO A 154 -4.58 10.07 0.84
C PRO A 154 -3.66 10.99 1.66
N SER A 155 -4.07 12.22 1.93
CA SER A 155 -3.36 13.17 2.80
C SER A 155 -3.68 13.02 4.30
N SER A 156 -4.43 11.98 4.69
CA SER A 156 -4.90 11.82 6.06
C SER A 156 -3.75 11.89 7.07
N PRO A 157 -3.91 12.64 8.18
CA PRO A 157 -2.99 12.57 9.31
C PRO A 157 -2.76 11.14 9.80
N VAL A 158 -3.77 10.26 9.77
CA VAL A 158 -3.67 8.86 10.21
C VAL A 158 -2.63 8.09 9.39
N LEU A 159 -2.70 8.18 8.06
CA LEU A 159 -1.73 7.53 7.17
C LEU A 159 -0.31 8.09 7.37
N ARG A 160 -0.20 9.41 7.54
CA ARG A 160 1.09 10.05 7.84
C ARG A 160 1.66 9.58 9.19
N TRP A 161 0.81 9.43 10.20
CA TRP A 161 1.26 8.97 11.53
C TRP A 161 1.71 7.52 11.52
N MET A 162 1.05 6.65 10.73
CA MET A 162 1.54 5.28 10.51
C MET A 162 2.93 5.26 9.85
N ASN A 163 3.18 6.14 8.88
CA ASN A 163 4.49 6.29 8.22
C ASN A 163 5.59 6.83 9.16
N SER A 164 5.20 7.37 10.31
CA SER A 164 6.11 7.95 11.29
C SER A 164 6.00 7.26 12.66
N SER A 165 5.57 6.01 12.67
CA SER A 165 5.49 5.24 13.91
C SER A 165 6.87 5.15 14.57
N ALA A 166 6.90 5.31 15.89
CA ALA A 166 8.14 5.22 16.64
C ALA A 166 8.63 3.76 16.69
N PRO A 167 9.94 3.51 16.72
CA PRO A 167 10.45 2.14 16.87
C PRO A 167 10.12 1.50 18.22
N VAL A 168 9.79 2.32 19.22
CA VAL A 168 9.41 1.88 20.57
C VAL A 168 8.16 2.64 21.00
N ALA A 169 7.16 1.90 21.48
CA ALA A 169 5.91 2.44 21.99
C ALA A 169 6.09 3.17 23.34
N ALA A 170 5.05 3.89 23.78
CA ALA A 170 5.06 4.65 25.02
C ALA A 170 5.28 3.79 26.28
N ASP A 171 4.93 2.50 26.22
CA ASP A 171 5.11 1.53 27.30
C ASP A 171 6.47 0.79 27.24
N GLY A 172 7.29 1.08 26.23
CA GLY A 172 8.59 0.43 26.02
C GLY A 172 8.57 -0.79 25.09
N THR A 173 7.42 -1.15 24.52
CA THR A 173 7.32 -2.26 23.55
C THR A 173 7.98 -1.89 22.22
N ASN A 174 8.94 -2.70 21.74
CA ASN A 174 9.50 -2.53 20.39
C ASN A 174 8.42 -2.76 19.34
N GLN A 175 8.36 -1.90 18.33
CA GLN A 175 7.38 -1.91 17.23
C GLN A 175 8.04 -2.42 15.93
N ASP A 176 8.41 -3.70 15.89
CA ASP A 176 9.26 -4.34 14.86
C ASP A 176 8.84 -5.79 14.53
N TRP A 177 7.55 -6.01 14.20
CA TRP A 177 7.06 -7.35 13.85
C TRP A 177 5.92 -7.39 12.84
N GLY A 178 5.58 -8.61 12.40
CA GLY A 178 4.42 -8.92 11.58
C GLY A 178 4.50 -8.25 10.21
N THR A 179 3.44 -7.54 9.82
CA THR A 179 3.38 -6.85 8.53
C THR A 179 4.39 -5.71 8.40
N GLY A 180 4.90 -5.20 9.52
CA GLY A 180 5.95 -4.17 9.53
C GLY A 180 7.30 -4.64 8.99
N GLU A 181 7.52 -5.95 8.93
CA GLU A 181 8.76 -6.56 8.41
C GLU A 181 8.74 -6.79 6.89
N LEU A 182 7.62 -6.49 6.22
CA LEU A 182 7.56 -6.54 4.75
C LEU A 182 8.36 -5.37 4.17
N ALA A 183 9.20 -5.66 3.17
CA ALA A 183 10.20 -4.71 2.64
C ALA A 183 9.58 -3.38 2.16
N ASP A 184 8.36 -3.42 1.63
CA ASP A 184 7.68 -2.27 1.02
C ASP A 184 6.65 -1.61 1.95
N SER A 185 6.60 -2.03 3.22
CA SER A 185 5.80 -1.38 4.24
C SER A 185 6.40 -0.02 4.58
N THR A 186 5.66 1.06 4.31
CA THR A 186 6.08 2.43 4.59
C THR A 186 5.55 2.94 5.93
N GLY A 187 4.44 2.38 6.40
CA GLY A 187 3.88 2.70 7.71
C GLY A 187 3.13 1.54 8.34
N THR A 188 3.19 1.43 9.67
CA THR A 188 2.61 0.29 10.39
C THR A 188 1.99 0.73 11.72
N LYS A 189 0.91 0.06 12.11
CA LYS A 189 0.37 0.06 13.47
C LYS A 189 0.36 -1.34 14.05
N TRP A 190 0.87 -1.47 15.26
CA TRP A 190 0.91 -2.73 15.99
C TRP A 190 -0.10 -2.78 17.14
N GLY A 191 -0.45 -3.99 17.56
CA GLY A 191 -1.25 -4.27 18.75
C GLY A 191 -0.83 -5.57 19.42
N TRP A 192 -0.87 -5.59 20.75
CA TRP A 192 -0.48 -6.72 21.59
C TRP A 192 -1.40 -6.78 22.80
N ALA A 193 -1.64 -7.98 23.32
CA ALA A 193 -2.23 -8.14 24.64
C ALA A 193 -1.23 -7.75 25.74
N ASP A 194 -1.71 -7.47 26.95
CA ASP A 194 -0.86 -7.08 28.10
C ASP A 194 0.18 -8.15 28.47
N ASP A 195 -0.11 -9.43 28.19
CA ASP A 195 0.85 -10.53 28.37
C ASP A 195 1.86 -10.67 27.21
N SER A 196 1.77 -9.79 26.22
CA SER A 196 2.62 -9.68 25.02
C SER A 196 2.78 -10.95 24.16
N SER A 197 2.02 -12.01 24.45
CA SER A 197 2.28 -13.34 23.88
C SER A 197 1.04 -14.16 23.54
N SER A 198 -0.13 -13.81 24.08
CA SER A 198 -1.38 -14.53 23.78
C SER A 198 -1.99 -14.13 22.43
N VAL A 199 -1.90 -12.85 22.06
CA VAL A 199 -2.41 -12.34 20.80
C VAL A 199 -1.67 -11.06 20.40
N VAL A 200 -1.35 -10.96 19.11
CA VAL A 200 -0.72 -9.80 18.48
C VAL A 200 -1.40 -9.47 17.16
N ALA A 201 -1.31 -8.21 16.77
CA ALA A 201 -1.81 -7.71 15.51
C ALA A 201 -0.83 -6.69 14.91
N SER A 202 -0.82 -6.62 13.59
CA SER A 202 -0.09 -5.60 12.84
C SER A 202 -0.89 -5.23 11.59
N ALA A 203 -0.86 -3.96 11.23
CA ALA A 203 -1.49 -3.45 10.02
C ALA A 203 -0.57 -2.44 9.35
N SER A 204 -0.21 -2.71 8.10
CA SER A 204 0.75 -1.92 7.34
C SER A 204 0.15 -1.38 6.06
N ILE A 205 0.68 -0.24 5.65
CA ILE A 205 0.48 0.35 4.34
C ILE A 205 1.82 0.36 3.60
N GLY A 206 1.75 0.11 2.29
CA GLY A 206 2.78 0.50 1.33
C GLY A 206 2.15 1.39 0.27
N ASP A 207 2.94 1.81 -0.71
CA ASP A 207 2.46 2.67 -1.80
C ASP A 207 1.27 2.02 -2.53
N GLU A 208 1.39 0.73 -2.88
CA GLU A 208 0.41 0.01 -3.68
C GLU A 208 -0.40 -1.04 -2.91
N PHE A 209 -0.23 -1.16 -1.58
CA PHE A 209 -0.99 -2.14 -0.81
C PHE A 209 -1.39 -1.68 0.58
N SER A 210 -2.33 -2.42 1.16
CA SER A 210 -2.57 -2.49 2.60
C SER A 210 -2.63 -3.95 3.02
N VAL A 211 -2.14 -4.25 4.21
CA VAL A 211 -2.11 -5.61 4.76
C VAL A 211 -2.39 -5.54 6.26
N ALA A 212 -3.10 -6.53 6.80
CA ALA A 212 -3.34 -6.65 8.22
C ALA A 212 -3.27 -8.12 8.65
N ALA A 213 -2.64 -8.36 9.79
CA ALA A 213 -2.51 -9.67 10.41
C ALA A 213 -2.96 -9.63 11.87
N ASN A 214 -3.59 -10.70 12.34
CA ASN A 214 -3.90 -10.93 13.75
C ASN A 214 -3.61 -12.40 14.09
N THR A 215 -2.76 -12.64 15.09
CA THR A 215 -2.25 -13.97 15.42
C THR A 215 -2.50 -14.25 16.89
N TYR A 216 -3.17 -15.36 17.19
CA TYR A 216 -3.14 -15.96 18.52
C TYR A 216 -1.78 -16.62 18.74
N GLY A 217 -0.88 -15.88 19.40
CA GLY A 217 0.51 -16.24 19.59
C GLY A 217 1.42 -15.02 19.70
N PRO A 218 2.75 -15.24 19.80
CA PRO A 218 3.72 -14.16 19.98
C PRO A 218 4.01 -13.41 18.68
N PRO A 219 4.65 -12.21 18.76
CA PRO A 219 5.13 -11.45 17.60
C PRO A 219 5.90 -12.28 16.57
N SER A 220 6.80 -13.16 17.04
CA SER A 220 7.60 -14.02 16.16
C SER A 220 6.77 -14.99 15.32
N ALA A 221 5.67 -15.51 15.86
CA ALA A 221 4.77 -16.38 15.10
C ALA A 221 4.01 -15.60 14.02
N GLN A 222 3.56 -14.38 14.34
CA GLN A 222 2.95 -13.50 13.34
C GLN A 222 3.94 -13.12 12.24
N THR A 223 5.17 -12.74 12.59
CA THR A 223 6.22 -12.42 11.61
C THR A 223 6.49 -13.59 10.69
N GLN A 224 6.66 -14.80 11.24
CA GLN A 224 6.89 -16.00 10.43
C GLN A 224 5.73 -16.24 9.45
N ASP A 225 4.48 -16.23 9.94
CA ASP A 225 3.30 -16.50 9.11
C ASP A 225 3.12 -15.45 8.01
N VAL A 226 3.40 -14.17 8.31
CA VAL A 226 3.35 -13.08 7.33
C VAL A 226 4.44 -13.22 6.28
N LEU A 227 5.68 -13.48 6.68
CA LEU A 227 6.81 -13.58 5.75
C LEU A 227 6.75 -14.85 4.89
N ASP A 228 6.25 -15.96 5.42
CA ASP A 228 6.00 -17.16 4.62
C ASP A 228 4.92 -16.91 3.55
N ALA A 229 3.88 -16.14 3.90
CA ALA A 229 2.78 -15.84 2.99
C ALA A 229 3.11 -14.74 1.97
N LEU A 230 3.91 -13.74 2.35
CA LEU A 230 4.07 -12.50 1.58
C LEU A 230 5.53 -12.09 1.33
N GLY A 231 6.49 -12.58 2.11
CA GLY A 231 7.88 -12.10 2.08
C GLY A 231 8.66 -12.42 0.80
N SER A 232 8.12 -13.31 -0.05
CA SER A 232 8.69 -13.63 -1.37
C SER A 232 8.04 -12.88 -2.53
N PHE A 233 6.99 -12.10 -2.28
CA PHE A 233 6.31 -11.32 -3.29
C PHE A 233 6.96 -9.94 -3.40
N ASP A 234 7.17 -9.50 -4.65
CA ASP A 234 7.52 -8.12 -4.94
C ASP A 234 6.25 -7.27 -4.80
N LEU A 235 6.17 -6.50 -3.70
CA LEU A 235 5.05 -5.62 -3.41
C LEU A 235 5.33 -4.19 -3.90
N THR A 236 6.43 -3.98 -4.64
CA THR A 236 6.79 -2.67 -5.22
C THR A 236 6.01 -2.35 -6.50
N PRO A 237 5.79 -1.05 -6.79
CA PRO A 237 5.36 -0.62 -8.11
C PRO A 237 6.42 -0.99 -9.16
N PRO A 238 6.03 -1.44 -10.38
CA PRO A 238 6.99 -1.51 -11.47
C PRO A 238 7.53 -0.09 -11.75
N PRO A 239 8.82 0.07 -12.09
CA PRO A 239 9.37 1.39 -12.37
C PRO A 239 8.55 2.06 -13.48
N ALA A 240 8.24 3.35 -13.28
CA ALA A 240 7.50 4.14 -14.27
C ALA A 240 8.14 3.93 -15.66
N PRO A 241 7.34 3.67 -16.72
CA PRO A 241 7.91 3.52 -18.05
C PRO A 241 8.72 4.77 -18.38
N LEU A 242 9.95 4.58 -18.86
CA LEU A 242 10.78 5.67 -19.34
C LEU A 242 9.93 6.53 -20.29
N PRO A 243 9.98 7.87 -20.21
CA PRO A 243 9.29 8.71 -21.17
C PRO A 243 9.67 8.22 -22.56
N ALA A 244 8.64 7.98 -23.40
CA ALA A 244 8.87 7.52 -24.76
C ALA A 244 9.96 8.42 -25.38
N PRO A 245 10.98 7.85 -26.05
CA PRO A 245 11.96 8.67 -26.72
C PRO A 245 11.19 9.63 -27.62
N VAL A 246 11.44 10.93 -27.45
CA VAL A 246 10.87 11.95 -28.34
C VAL A 246 11.43 11.64 -29.71
N LEU A 247 10.64 10.93 -30.53
CA LEU A 247 10.96 10.75 -31.92
C LEU A 247 10.94 12.15 -32.54
N PRO A 248 11.98 12.54 -33.30
CA PRO A 248 11.92 13.80 -34.02
C PRO A 248 10.67 13.79 -34.90
N ASP A 249 9.97 14.91 -34.88
CA ASP A 249 8.81 15.13 -35.73
C ASP A 249 9.19 14.79 -37.18
N ILE A 250 8.35 14.01 -37.86
CA ILE A 250 8.56 13.60 -39.25
C ILE A 250 8.77 14.83 -40.15
N ASP A 251 8.16 15.96 -39.78
CA ASP A 251 8.29 17.23 -40.49
C ASP A 251 9.71 17.84 -40.35
N GLN A 252 10.41 17.64 -39.23
CA GLN A 252 11.81 18.05 -39.07
C GLN A 252 12.76 17.18 -39.91
N TRP A 253 12.42 15.89 -40.09
CA TRP A 253 13.23 14.95 -40.87
C TRP A 253 13.09 15.22 -42.38
N LEU A 254 11.87 15.53 -42.84
CA LEU A 254 11.61 15.86 -44.25
C LEU A 254 12.21 17.21 -44.66
N ALA A 255 12.20 18.21 -43.78
CA ALA A 255 12.85 19.50 -44.05
C ALA A 255 14.37 19.38 -44.30
N GLY A 256 15.05 18.45 -43.60
CA GLY A 256 16.47 18.17 -43.78
C GLY A 256 16.82 17.50 -45.10
N LEU A 257 15.88 16.75 -45.70
CA LEU A 257 16.08 16.07 -46.99
C LEU A 257 15.84 16.98 -48.19
N ILE A 258 14.99 18.01 -48.06
CA ILE A 258 14.59 18.88 -49.16
C ILE A 258 15.48 20.14 -49.26
N GLY A 259 16.18 20.52 -48.17
CA GLY A 259 17.04 21.71 -48.13
C GLY A 259 18.42 21.58 -48.80
N GLY A 260 18.75 20.43 -49.38
CA GLY A 260 20.08 20.10 -49.90
C GLY A 260 20.27 20.24 -51.42
N SER A 261 19.65 21.21 -52.11
CA SER A 261 19.98 21.50 -53.52
C SER A 261 20.79 22.80 -53.61
N GLY A 262 22.10 22.62 -53.84
CA GLY A 262 23.12 23.66 -53.80
C GLY A 262 22.95 24.81 -54.79
N ASN A 263 23.25 25.99 -54.26
CA ASN A 263 23.61 27.19 -55.01
C ASN A 263 24.98 26.93 -55.68
N ALA A 264 25.03 26.89 -57.01
CA ALA A 264 26.29 26.89 -57.76
C ALA A 264 26.90 28.31 -57.76
N PRO A 265 28.20 28.49 -57.48
CA PRO A 265 28.82 29.81 -57.55
C PRO A 265 29.03 30.22 -59.02
N ARG A 266 28.63 31.45 -59.36
CA ARG A 266 29.20 32.20 -60.48
C ARG A 266 30.31 33.08 -59.92
N GLY A 267 31.53 32.94 -60.45
CA GLY A 267 32.70 33.74 -60.10
C GLY A 267 33.96 32.90 -60.17
#